data_AF-A0A2I0L4Y7-F1
#
_entry.id   AF-A0A2I0L4Y7-F1
#
_cell.length_a   1.000
_cell.length_b   1.000
_cell.length_c   1.000
_cell.angle_alpha   90.00
_cell.angle_beta   90.00
_cell.angle_gamma   90.00
#
_symmetry.space_group_name_H-M   'P 1'
#
loop_
_entity.id
_entity.type
_entity.pdbx_description
1 polymer ?
#
loop_
_entity_poly.entity_id
_entity_poly.type
_entity_poly.pdbx_seq_one_letter_code
_entity_poly.pdbx_strand_id
1 'polypeptide(L)'
;MTFTTIVSLLEGVPGIKHLARAIDLYLEYKPPIEDLQYFLDFQIARIWAPEQNNLQRKEPVCPSLQFSLMGPKLYIKPDQVTVGRKPVTGLRLSLEGSKWNRLVIHLQHLVSLPKVLQPHWDTHMAIGAPRWVGPEEQDSRWFEPIKWKNFSHVSTAPIEHTETSIGDLSGAYIITGAQLGVWDFGAKNVLHLKLLFSKVPGCTIRRSVWDHSPINLCSASRQDGSSSSNEKKEESGKLAKIVDMTEMSKGPQDIPGHWLVTGAKLGVDKGKIILRIKYSLLNY
;
A
#
# COMPACT_ATOMS: atom_id res chain seq x y z
N MET A 1 -19.10 36.95 -25.06
CA MET A 1 -19.85 36.60 -23.84
C MET A 1 -18.86 36.44 -22.71
N THR A 2 -19.04 37.16 -21.61
CA THR A 2 -18.18 37.08 -20.41
C THR A 2 -18.83 36.11 -19.42
N PHE A 3 -18.11 35.08 -19.00
CA PHE A 3 -18.56 34.15 -17.98
C PHE A 3 -18.02 34.57 -16.61
N THR A 4 -18.89 34.56 -15.61
CA THR A 4 -18.57 34.84 -14.22
C THR A 4 -18.68 33.55 -13.43
N THR A 5 -17.73 33.26 -12.53
CA THR A 5 -17.78 32.04 -11.72
C THR A 5 -18.85 32.16 -10.64
N ILE A 6 -19.49 31.05 -10.28
CA ILE A 6 -20.46 31.06 -9.17
C ILE A 6 -19.80 31.48 -7.85
N VAL A 7 -18.50 31.18 -7.68
CA VAL A 7 -17.73 31.55 -6.48
C VAL A 7 -17.63 33.06 -6.32
N SER A 8 -17.44 33.85 -7.39
CA SER A 8 -17.38 35.31 -7.27
C SER A 8 -18.72 35.95 -6.93
N LEU A 9 -19.84 35.22 -7.10
CA LEU A 9 -21.18 35.70 -6.71
C LEU A 9 -21.49 35.43 -5.22
N LEU A 10 -20.65 34.66 -4.53
CA LEU A 10 -20.88 34.20 -3.15
C LEU A 10 -19.88 34.82 -2.16
N GLU A 11 -19.26 35.95 -2.51
CA GLU A 11 -18.32 36.65 -1.63
C GLU A 11 -18.96 36.97 -0.28
N GLY A 12 -18.21 36.71 0.80
CA GLY A 12 -18.68 36.89 2.18
C GLY A 12 -19.43 35.69 2.78
N VAL A 13 -19.78 34.66 1.98
CA VAL A 13 -20.43 33.45 2.51
C VAL A 13 -19.40 32.53 3.20
N PRO A 14 -19.65 32.07 4.44
CA PRO A 14 -18.79 31.09 5.10
C PRO A 14 -18.65 29.81 4.28
N GLY A 15 -17.42 29.30 4.16
CA GLY A 15 -17.16 28.06 3.43
C GLY A 15 -16.94 28.21 1.92
N ILE A 16 -16.96 29.43 1.37
CA ILE A 16 -16.70 29.70 -0.05
C ILE A 16 -15.41 29.04 -0.58
N LYS A 17 -14.34 29.00 0.23
CA LYS A 17 -13.07 28.34 -0.13
C LYS A 17 -13.22 26.83 -0.33
N HIS A 18 -14.12 26.19 0.42
CA HIS A 18 -14.41 24.76 0.26
C HIS A 18 -15.19 24.51 -1.03
N LEU A 19 -16.16 25.37 -1.35
CA LEU A 19 -16.91 25.29 -2.61
C LEU A 19 -15.99 25.50 -3.82
N ALA A 20 -15.13 26.52 -3.79
CA ALA A 20 -14.16 26.76 -4.85
C ALA A 20 -13.27 25.52 -5.08
N ARG A 21 -12.70 24.97 -4.00
CA ARG A 21 -11.89 23.74 -4.07
C ARG A 21 -12.68 22.55 -4.62
N ALA A 22 -13.95 22.37 -4.22
CA ALA A 22 -14.77 21.28 -4.71
C ALA A 22 -15.06 21.41 -6.21
N ILE A 23 -15.29 22.64 -6.70
CA ILE A 23 -15.46 22.94 -8.13
C ILE A 23 -14.17 22.63 -8.89
N ASP A 24 -13.02 23.10 -8.40
CA ASP A 24 -11.72 22.86 -9.04
C ASP A 24 -11.45 21.35 -9.17
N LEU A 25 -11.66 20.60 -8.08
CA LEU A 25 -11.51 19.15 -8.05
C LEU A 25 -12.47 18.45 -9.02
N TYR A 26 -13.72 18.90 -9.13
CA TYR A 26 -14.67 18.35 -10.09
C TYR A 26 -14.25 18.62 -11.53
N LEU A 27 -13.79 19.84 -11.83
CA LEU A 27 -13.35 20.21 -13.18
C LEU A 27 -12.08 19.46 -13.60
N GLU A 28 -11.17 19.21 -12.66
CA GLU A 28 -9.92 18.46 -12.88
C GLU A 28 -10.18 16.95 -13.09
N TYR A 29 -10.90 16.30 -12.16
CA TYR A 29 -11.01 14.84 -12.13
C TYR A 29 -12.31 14.29 -12.72
N LYS A 30 -13.38 15.10 -12.76
CA LYS A 30 -14.71 14.76 -13.27
C LYS A 30 -15.23 13.39 -12.78
N PRO A 31 -15.26 13.14 -11.45
CA PRO A 31 -15.80 11.90 -10.92
C PRO A 31 -17.29 11.75 -11.26
N PRO A 32 -17.81 10.50 -11.33
CA PRO A 32 -19.24 10.24 -11.49
C PRO A 32 -20.05 10.95 -10.41
N ILE A 33 -21.24 11.45 -10.77
CA ILE A 33 -22.04 12.28 -9.87
C ILE A 33 -22.50 11.51 -8.62
N GLU A 34 -22.76 10.22 -8.78
CA GLU A 34 -23.13 9.28 -7.72
C GLU A 34 -22.02 9.06 -6.69
N ASP A 35 -20.76 9.30 -7.08
CA ASP A 35 -19.59 9.12 -6.24
C ASP A 35 -18.97 10.46 -5.80
N LEU A 36 -19.51 11.60 -6.25
CA LEU A 36 -18.94 12.93 -6.03
C LEU A 36 -18.78 13.24 -4.53
N GLN A 37 -19.77 12.91 -3.71
CA GLN A 37 -19.69 13.13 -2.27
C GLN A 37 -18.52 12.35 -1.65
N TYR A 38 -18.40 11.06 -1.98
CA TYR A 38 -17.33 10.21 -1.46
C TYR A 38 -15.96 10.64 -1.99
N PHE A 39 -15.89 11.02 -3.27
CA PHE A 39 -14.69 11.57 -3.87
C PHE A 39 -14.21 12.80 -3.10
N LEU A 40 -15.08 13.79 -2.86
CA LEU A 40 -14.74 15.01 -2.14
C LEU A 40 -14.33 14.73 -0.69
N ASP A 41 -15.04 13.83 0.01
CA ASP A 41 -14.72 13.42 1.38
C ASP A 41 -13.35 12.73 1.50
N PHE A 42 -12.88 12.09 0.42
CA PHE A 42 -11.58 11.43 0.36
C PHE A 42 -10.43 12.34 -0.08
N GLN A 43 -10.69 13.63 -0.39
CA GLN A 43 -9.64 14.62 -0.72
C GLN A 43 -8.92 15.16 0.52
N ILE A 44 -8.55 14.23 1.40
CA ILE A 44 -7.78 14.40 2.62
C ILE A 44 -6.29 14.20 2.30
N ALA A 45 -5.41 14.88 3.04
CA ALA A 45 -3.97 14.69 2.87
C ALA A 45 -3.58 13.22 3.14
N ARG A 46 -2.68 12.70 2.31
CA ARG A 46 -2.13 11.35 2.40
C ARG A 46 -0.70 11.42 2.91
N ILE A 47 -0.38 10.59 3.88
CA ILE A 47 0.98 10.46 4.43
C ILE A 47 1.39 8.99 4.49
N TRP A 48 2.69 8.74 4.62
CA TRP A 48 3.26 7.41 4.69
C TRP A 48 3.65 7.06 6.13
N ALA A 49 3.28 5.85 6.56
CA ALA A 49 3.70 5.24 7.82
C ALA A 49 4.66 4.06 7.57
N PRO A 50 5.67 3.83 8.44
CA PRO A 50 6.06 4.72 9.53
C PRO A 50 6.60 6.05 8.99
N GLU A 51 6.34 7.15 9.71
CA GLU A 51 7.02 8.41 9.41
C GLU A 51 8.52 8.21 9.64
N GLN A 52 9.35 8.74 8.73
CA GLN A 52 10.81 8.61 8.81
C GLN A 52 11.31 9.29 10.09
N ASN A 53 11.41 8.52 11.17
CA ASN A 53 11.89 9.00 12.43
C ASN A 53 13.37 8.61 12.56
N ASN A 54 14.26 9.60 12.65
CA ASN A 54 15.71 9.43 12.81
C ASN A 54 16.13 8.87 14.18
N LEU A 55 15.17 8.39 14.99
CA LEU A 55 15.42 7.85 16.30
C LEU A 55 16.03 6.45 16.15
N GLN A 56 17.33 6.36 16.41
CA GLN A 56 18.10 5.12 16.49
C GLN A 56 17.52 4.22 17.58
N ARG A 57 16.52 3.41 17.25
CA ARG A 57 16.08 2.31 18.10
C ARG A 57 17.16 1.22 18.06
N LYS A 58 17.40 0.57 19.21
CA LYS A 58 18.24 -0.64 19.29
C LYS A 58 17.75 -1.63 18.24
N GLU A 59 18.62 -1.96 17.29
CA GLU A 59 18.25 -2.77 16.14
C GLU A 59 17.96 -4.21 16.57
N PRO A 60 16.75 -4.74 16.32
CA PRO A 60 16.50 -6.15 16.49
C PRO A 60 17.38 -6.95 15.53
N VAL A 61 17.69 -8.20 15.89
CA VAL A 61 18.33 -9.15 14.98
C VAL A 61 17.41 -9.33 13.77
N CYS A 62 17.76 -8.71 12.64
CA CYS A 62 16.94 -8.74 11.44
C CYS A 62 17.14 -10.10 10.75
N PRO A 63 16.08 -10.87 10.48
CA PRO A 63 16.19 -12.03 9.62
C PRO A 63 16.63 -11.60 8.22
N SER A 64 17.30 -12.48 7.48
CA SER A 64 17.87 -12.14 6.19
C SER A 64 17.58 -13.17 5.12
N LEU A 65 17.29 -12.69 3.92
CA LEU A 65 17.26 -13.49 2.70
C LEU A 65 18.63 -13.47 2.05
N GLN A 66 19.10 -14.63 1.61
CA GLN A 66 20.36 -14.78 0.92
C GLN A 66 20.12 -15.39 -0.47
N PHE A 67 20.73 -14.82 -1.50
CA PHE A 67 20.44 -15.20 -2.90
C PHE A 67 21.45 -16.18 -3.50
N SER A 68 22.57 -16.43 -2.83
CA SER A 68 23.59 -17.42 -3.17
C SER A 68 24.47 -17.71 -1.94
N LEU A 69 25.20 -18.84 -1.92
CA LEU A 69 25.98 -19.32 -0.76
C LEU A 69 26.89 -18.26 -0.10
N MET A 70 27.52 -17.39 -0.89
CA MET A 70 28.36 -16.27 -0.43
C MET A 70 27.86 -14.90 -0.94
N GLY A 71 26.57 -14.83 -1.28
CA GLY A 71 25.95 -13.64 -1.87
C GLY A 71 25.53 -12.57 -0.87
N PRO A 72 25.08 -11.41 -1.37
CA PRO A 72 24.57 -10.34 -0.53
C PRO A 72 23.32 -10.78 0.22
N LYS A 73 23.19 -10.31 1.48
CA LYS A 73 22.05 -10.54 2.34
C LYS A 73 21.09 -9.35 2.31
N LEU A 74 19.82 -9.63 2.08
CA LEU A 74 18.73 -8.67 2.22
C LEU A 74 18.10 -8.88 3.59
N TYR A 75 18.30 -7.95 4.50
CA TYR A 75 17.71 -7.97 5.84
C TYR A 75 16.26 -7.53 5.76
N ILE A 76 15.39 -8.18 6.53
CA ILE A 76 13.96 -7.86 6.60
C ILE A 76 13.70 -7.22 7.95
N LYS A 77 13.11 -6.03 7.96
CA LYS A 77 12.73 -5.34 9.19
C LYS A 77 11.42 -5.96 9.70
N PRO A 78 11.40 -6.61 10.89
CA PRO A 78 10.23 -7.31 11.39
C PRO A 78 9.20 -6.38 12.05
N ASP A 79 9.43 -5.06 12.02
CA ASP A 79 8.59 -4.07 12.69
C ASP A 79 7.16 -4.10 12.13
N GLN A 80 6.19 -4.09 13.05
CA GLN A 80 4.78 -3.95 12.71
C GLN A 80 4.48 -2.49 12.39
N VAL A 81 3.98 -2.24 11.19
CA VAL A 81 3.52 -0.90 10.78
C VAL A 81 2.01 -0.87 10.91
N THR A 82 1.49 -0.02 11.80
CA THR A 82 0.04 0.14 12.02
C THR A 82 -0.34 1.62 11.97
N VAL A 83 -1.51 1.93 11.41
CA VAL A 83 -2.01 3.31 11.25
C VAL A 83 -3.27 3.59 12.07
N GLY A 84 -3.73 2.62 12.86
CA GLY A 84 -4.95 2.71 13.67
C GLY A 84 -6.21 2.85 12.80
N ARG A 85 -7.18 3.67 13.24
CA ARG A 85 -8.42 3.95 12.51
C ARG A 85 -8.23 5.03 11.44
N LYS A 86 -7.24 4.81 10.57
CA LYS A 86 -6.94 5.68 9.43
C LYS A 86 -7.03 4.85 8.15
N PRO A 87 -7.85 5.25 7.17
CA PRO A 87 -8.02 4.44 5.97
C PRO A 87 -6.73 4.41 5.15
N VAL A 88 -6.31 3.20 4.78
CA VAL A 88 -5.12 2.96 3.96
C VAL A 88 -5.49 3.01 2.49
N THR A 89 -4.75 3.80 1.71
CA THR A 89 -4.97 4.03 0.27
C THR A 89 -3.81 3.53 -0.59
N GLY A 90 -2.76 2.99 0.01
CA GLY A 90 -1.63 2.44 -0.72
C GLY A 90 -0.61 1.72 0.16
N LEU A 91 0.26 0.94 -0.46
CA LEU A 91 1.43 0.32 0.17
C LEU A 91 2.64 0.41 -0.78
N ARG A 92 3.83 0.36 -0.23
CA ARG A 92 5.07 0.24 -1.01
C ARG A 92 6.12 -0.56 -0.25
N LEU A 93 7.00 -1.20 -1.01
CA LEU A 93 8.25 -1.75 -0.48
C LEU A 93 9.36 -0.71 -0.66
N SER A 94 10.27 -0.64 0.30
CA SER A 94 11.45 0.22 0.17
C SER A 94 12.67 -0.40 0.83
N LEU A 95 13.84 0.10 0.46
CA LEU A 95 15.12 -0.31 1.03
C LEU A 95 15.66 0.81 1.92
N GLU A 96 15.98 0.48 3.16
CA GLU A 96 16.56 1.40 4.15
C GLU A 96 18.00 1.03 4.52
N GLY A 97 18.65 1.92 5.27
CA GLY A 97 20.00 1.76 5.80
C GLY A 97 21.08 2.25 4.85
N SER A 98 22.28 2.47 5.39
CA SER A 98 23.44 2.96 4.63
C SER A 98 23.81 2.09 3.43
N LYS A 99 23.53 0.78 3.52
CA LYS A 99 23.80 -0.20 2.46
C LYS A 99 22.61 -0.50 1.55
N TRP A 100 21.45 0.15 1.75
CA TRP A 100 20.22 -0.13 0.98
C TRP A 100 19.86 -1.63 0.94
N ASN A 101 20.06 -2.30 2.07
CA ASN A 101 19.95 -3.75 2.19
C ASN A 101 18.91 -4.18 3.24
N ARG A 102 18.04 -3.26 3.66
CA ARG A 102 16.96 -3.54 4.62
C ARG A 102 15.62 -3.33 3.96
N LEU A 103 14.90 -4.42 3.70
CA LEU A 103 13.54 -4.36 3.17
C LEU A 103 12.57 -3.94 4.26
N VAL A 104 11.77 -2.94 3.95
CA VAL A 104 10.68 -2.44 4.79
C VAL A 104 9.41 -2.28 3.98
N ILE A 105 8.28 -2.25 4.67
CA ILE A 105 6.96 -1.97 4.10
C ILE A 105 6.43 -0.64 4.64
N HIS A 106 5.85 0.17 3.78
CA HIS A 106 5.20 1.42 4.15
C HIS A 106 3.72 1.40 3.75
N LEU A 107 2.90 2.10 4.51
CA LEU A 107 1.46 2.24 4.31
C LEU A 107 1.11 3.70 4.06
N GLN A 108 0.47 4.00 2.93
CA GLN A 108 -0.10 5.30 2.69
C GLN A 108 -1.50 5.34 3.30
N HIS A 109 -1.77 6.34 4.11
CA HIS A 109 -3.07 6.49 4.75
C HIS A 109 -3.51 7.95 4.77
N LEU A 110 -4.82 8.16 4.93
CA LEU A 110 -5.38 9.50 5.14
C LEU A 110 -5.00 10.02 6.53
N VAL A 111 -4.67 11.32 6.63
CA VAL A 111 -4.30 11.93 7.92
C VAL A 111 -5.47 11.94 8.92
N SER A 112 -6.70 12.01 8.42
CA SER A 112 -7.95 12.02 9.18
C SER A 112 -8.97 11.07 8.57
N LEU A 113 -9.97 10.67 9.38
CA LEU A 113 -11.07 9.82 8.95
C LEU A 113 -12.07 10.61 8.06
N PRO A 114 -12.41 10.13 6.84
CA PRO A 114 -13.46 10.72 6.01
C PRO A 114 -14.80 10.81 6.74
N LYS A 115 -15.57 11.86 6.48
CA LYS A 115 -16.85 12.11 7.17
C LYS A 115 -17.84 10.96 6.96
N VAL A 116 -17.92 10.43 5.74
CA VAL A 116 -18.74 9.25 5.42
C VAL A 116 -18.42 8.01 6.28
N LEU A 117 -17.18 7.87 6.77
CA LEU A 117 -16.76 6.74 7.61
C LEU A 117 -16.93 6.98 9.11
N GLN A 118 -17.17 8.22 9.56
CA GLN A 118 -17.29 8.54 10.98
C GLN A 118 -18.39 7.74 11.70
N PRO A 119 -19.62 7.60 11.14
CA PRO A 119 -20.69 6.84 11.79
C PRO A 119 -20.35 5.36 12.02
N HIS A 120 -19.39 4.82 11.28
CA HIS A 120 -19.04 3.40 11.26
C HIS A 120 -17.72 3.11 11.97
N TRP A 121 -16.80 4.08 11.97
CA TRP A 121 -15.39 3.83 12.27
C TRP A 121 -14.71 4.89 13.14
N ASP A 122 -15.45 5.87 13.65
CA ASP A 122 -14.92 6.83 14.63
C ASP A 122 -14.53 6.15 15.95
N THR A 123 -13.68 6.78 16.75
CA THR A 123 -13.05 6.25 17.98
C THR A 123 -14.04 5.59 18.94
N HIS A 124 -15.26 6.14 19.06
CA HIS A 124 -16.30 5.63 19.96
C HIS A 124 -17.04 4.39 19.44
N MET A 125 -16.89 4.04 18.16
CA MET A 125 -17.51 2.86 17.56
C MET A 125 -16.80 1.58 18.00
N ALA A 126 -17.58 0.61 18.48
CA ALA A 126 -17.07 -0.72 18.84
C ALA A 126 -16.95 -1.59 17.58
N ILE A 127 -15.71 -1.81 17.12
CA ILE A 127 -15.42 -2.52 15.87
C ILE A 127 -14.71 -3.87 16.08
N GLY A 128 -14.52 -4.27 17.34
CA GLY A 128 -13.71 -5.41 17.73
C GLY A 128 -12.20 -5.16 17.61
N ALA A 129 -11.41 -6.15 18.03
CA ALA A 129 -9.96 -6.08 17.90
C ALA A 129 -9.52 -6.33 16.45
N PRO A 130 -8.57 -5.55 15.90
CA PRO A 130 -8.04 -5.81 14.58
C PRO A 130 -7.28 -7.14 14.56
N ARG A 131 -7.32 -7.86 13.44
CA ARG A 131 -6.79 -9.23 13.31
C ARG A 131 -5.64 -9.28 12.31
N TRP A 132 -4.51 -9.84 12.73
CA TRP A 132 -3.40 -10.14 11.83
C TRP A 132 -3.72 -11.40 11.03
N VAL A 133 -3.65 -11.28 9.71
CA VAL A 133 -3.84 -12.38 8.76
C VAL A 133 -2.61 -12.46 7.87
N GLY A 134 -2.13 -13.68 7.62
CA GLY A 134 -1.00 -13.94 6.75
C GLY A 134 -1.10 -15.34 6.15
N PRO A 135 -0.16 -15.68 5.26
CA PRO A 135 -0.12 -16.99 4.65
C PRO A 135 0.15 -18.09 5.68
N GLU A 136 -0.33 -19.30 5.38
CA GLU A 136 0.00 -20.50 6.14
C GLU A 136 1.41 -20.99 5.81
N GLU A 137 2.21 -21.25 6.84
CA GLU A 137 3.61 -21.65 6.71
C GLU A 137 3.79 -23.02 6.03
N GLN A 138 2.75 -23.86 6.06
CA GLN A 138 2.76 -25.20 5.49
C GLN A 138 2.33 -25.24 4.01
N ASP A 139 1.68 -24.19 3.48
CA ASP A 139 1.20 -24.18 2.10
C ASP A 139 2.31 -23.77 1.11
N SER A 140 3.24 -24.71 0.91
CA SER A 140 4.40 -24.52 0.03
C SER A 140 4.05 -24.32 -1.46
N ARG A 141 2.79 -24.53 -1.86
CA ARG A 141 2.32 -24.28 -3.23
C ARG A 141 2.44 -22.82 -3.65
N TRP A 142 2.43 -21.91 -2.67
CA TRP A 142 2.58 -20.47 -2.89
C TRP A 142 4.03 -19.98 -2.79
N PHE A 143 5.01 -20.88 -2.66
CA PHE A 143 6.40 -20.48 -2.48
C PHE A 143 7.12 -20.36 -3.82
N GLU A 144 7.27 -19.12 -4.29
CA GLU A 144 7.96 -18.84 -5.54
C GLU A 144 9.43 -18.47 -5.30
N PRO A 145 10.38 -19.08 -6.03
CA PRO A 145 11.78 -18.73 -5.92
C PRO A 145 12.08 -17.37 -6.56
N ILE A 146 12.92 -16.55 -5.92
CA ILE A 146 13.24 -15.21 -6.43
C ILE A 146 14.23 -15.28 -7.60
N LYS A 147 15.37 -15.95 -7.43
CA LYS A 147 16.39 -16.12 -8.50
C LYS A 147 16.80 -17.58 -8.62
N TRP A 148 17.42 -18.09 -7.56
CA TRP A 148 17.87 -19.47 -7.48
C TRP A 148 16.87 -20.31 -6.71
N LYS A 149 16.54 -21.49 -7.24
CA LYS A 149 15.52 -22.41 -6.69
C LYS A 149 15.76 -22.84 -5.24
N ASN A 150 16.99 -22.73 -4.73
CA ASN A 150 17.37 -23.40 -3.49
C ASN A 150 17.53 -22.47 -2.28
N PHE A 151 17.55 -21.14 -2.44
CA PHE A 151 17.95 -20.24 -1.35
C PHE A 151 16.80 -19.39 -0.78
N SER A 152 16.24 -18.50 -1.59
CA SER A 152 15.24 -17.52 -1.13
C SER A 152 13.98 -17.57 -1.97
N HIS A 153 12.85 -17.66 -1.28
CA HIS A 153 11.51 -17.67 -1.87
C HIS A 153 10.65 -16.58 -1.28
N VAL A 154 9.52 -16.33 -1.94
CA VAL A 154 8.47 -15.42 -1.51
C VAL A 154 7.18 -16.21 -1.44
N SER A 155 6.42 -16.03 -0.37
CA SER A 155 5.05 -16.51 -0.29
C SER A 155 4.15 -15.58 -1.12
N THR A 156 3.57 -16.11 -2.19
CA THR A 156 2.72 -15.38 -3.15
C THR A 156 1.23 -15.58 -2.90
N ALA A 157 0.89 -16.19 -1.76
CA ALA A 157 -0.49 -16.40 -1.35
C ALA A 157 -1.22 -15.05 -1.22
N PRO A 158 -2.42 -14.91 -1.80
CA PRO A 158 -3.23 -13.71 -1.62
C PRO A 158 -3.67 -13.56 -0.16
N ILE A 159 -3.45 -12.37 0.41
CA ILE A 159 -3.92 -12.05 1.76
C ILE A 159 -5.08 -11.08 1.61
N GLU A 160 -6.28 -11.62 1.73
CA GLU A 160 -7.54 -10.89 1.72
C GLU A 160 -8.47 -11.48 2.77
N HIS A 161 -9.43 -10.68 3.25
CA HIS A 161 -10.44 -11.19 4.17
C HIS A 161 -11.54 -11.91 3.38
N THR A 162 -11.62 -13.23 3.52
CA THR A 162 -12.74 -14.05 3.06
C THR A 162 -13.72 -14.25 4.22
N GLU A 163 -15.00 -13.95 4.01
CA GLU A 163 -16.06 -14.17 5.01
C GLU A 163 -16.22 -15.68 5.26
N THR A 164 -15.71 -16.18 6.39
CA THR A 164 -15.76 -17.62 6.73
C THR A 164 -16.87 -17.96 7.74
N SER A 165 -17.82 -17.07 8.03
CA SER A 165 -18.85 -17.35 9.04
C SER A 165 -20.17 -16.66 8.71
N ILE A 166 -21.18 -17.47 8.34
CA ILE A 166 -22.59 -17.07 8.26
C ILE A 166 -23.03 -16.70 9.69
N GLY A 167 -23.03 -15.41 10.01
CA GLY A 167 -23.49 -14.91 11.32
C GLY A 167 -22.72 -13.71 11.87
N ASP A 168 -21.56 -13.36 11.30
CA ASP A 168 -20.85 -12.15 11.73
C ASP A 168 -21.46 -10.93 11.02
N LEU A 169 -22.01 -10.01 11.82
CA LEU A 169 -22.76 -8.83 11.40
C LEU A 169 -22.08 -8.10 10.22
N SER A 170 -22.85 -7.78 9.18
CA SER A 170 -22.45 -7.06 7.96
C SER A 170 -21.40 -5.98 8.21
N GLY A 171 -20.22 -6.15 7.63
CA GLY A 171 -19.13 -5.18 7.75
C GLY A 171 -18.00 -5.48 6.79
N ALA A 172 -17.43 -4.45 6.19
CA ALA A 172 -16.27 -4.57 5.34
C ALA A 172 -15.00 -4.67 6.20
N TYR A 173 -14.00 -5.39 5.71
CA TYR A 173 -12.69 -5.45 6.35
C TYR A 173 -11.66 -4.73 5.49
N ILE A 174 -10.97 -3.77 6.08
CA ILE A 174 -9.93 -2.97 5.42
C ILE A 174 -8.60 -3.16 6.12
N ILE A 175 -7.51 -2.88 5.41
CA ILE A 175 -6.15 -3.00 5.94
C ILE A 175 -5.79 -1.73 6.71
N THR A 176 -5.20 -1.91 7.89
CA THR A 176 -4.71 -0.83 8.77
C THR A 176 -3.29 -1.07 9.28
N GLY A 177 -2.65 -2.15 8.82
CA GLY A 177 -1.28 -2.45 9.16
C GLY A 177 -0.68 -3.53 8.28
N ALA A 178 0.64 -3.59 8.25
CA ALA A 178 1.37 -4.61 7.57
C ALA A 178 2.68 -4.94 8.31
N GLN A 179 3.16 -6.16 8.09
CA GLN A 179 4.41 -6.65 8.65
C GLN A 179 5.07 -7.61 7.65
N LEU A 180 6.37 -7.47 7.46
CA LEU A 180 7.18 -8.45 6.75
C LEU A 180 7.82 -9.42 7.73
N GLY A 181 7.96 -10.68 7.33
CA GLY A 181 8.67 -11.68 8.12
C GLY A 181 9.35 -12.71 7.22
N VAL A 182 10.17 -13.54 7.84
CA VAL A 182 10.91 -14.61 7.16
C VAL A 182 10.70 -15.90 7.92
N TRP A 183 10.26 -16.93 7.21
CA TRP A 183 10.29 -18.30 7.70
C TRP A 183 11.62 -18.95 7.32
N ASP A 184 12.25 -19.59 8.29
CA ASP A 184 13.52 -20.30 8.15
C ASP A 184 13.27 -21.80 8.07
N PHE A 185 13.52 -22.39 6.91
CA PHE A 185 13.47 -23.84 6.66
C PHE A 185 14.87 -24.42 6.49
N GLY A 186 15.89 -23.82 7.13
CA GLY A 186 17.29 -24.24 7.11
C GLY A 186 17.99 -23.88 5.79
N ALA A 187 17.79 -24.69 4.75
CA ALA A 187 18.39 -24.44 3.44
C ALA A 187 17.65 -23.35 2.65
N LYS A 188 16.39 -23.10 3.00
CA LYS A 188 15.47 -22.20 2.29
C LYS A 188 14.88 -21.19 3.26
N ASN A 189 14.95 -19.91 2.90
CA ASN A 189 14.23 -18.84 3.59
C ASN A 189 13.05 -18.38 2.74
N VAL A 190 11.91 -18.12 3.38
CA VAL A 190 10.68 -17.67 2.69
C VAL A 190 10.23 -16.32 3.26
N LEU A 191 10.24 -15.29 2.41
CA LEU A 191 9.65 -13.99 2.75
C LEU A 191 8.13 -14.11 2.75
N HIS A 192 7.50 -13.66 3.82
CA HIS A 192 6.04 -13.60 3.92
C HIS A 192 5.57 -12.21 4.34
N LEU A 193 4.33 -11.89 3.95
CA LEU A 193 3.62 -10.67 4.33
C LEU A 193 2.53 -11.04 5.33
N LYS A 194 2.30 -10.20 6.34
CA LYS A 194 1.12 -10.24 7.20
C LYS A 194 0.42 -8.90 7.11
N LEU A 195 -0.90 -8.90 7.10
CA LEU A 195 -1.73 -7.70 7.03
C LEU A 195 -2.64 -7.65 8.26
N LEU A 196 -2.81 -6.46 8.81
CA LEU A 196 -3.73 -6.21 9.91
C LEU A 196 -5.06 -5.72 9.33
N PHE A 197 -6.12 -6.48 9.59
CA PHE A 197 -7.47 -6.16 9.15
C PHE A 197 -8.26 -5.50 10.28
N SER A 198 -9.01 -4.46 9.94
CA SER A 198 -9.97 -3.79 10.82
C SER A 198 -11.36 -3.85 10.20
N LYS A 199 -12.35 -4.22 11.02
CA LYS A 199 -13.77 -4.21 10.62
C LYS A 199 -14.26 -2.76 10.53
N VAL A 200 -15.07 -2.50 9.51
CA VAL A 200 -15.86 -1.28 9.30
C VAL A 200 -17.33 -1.72 9.29
N PRO A 201 -18.00 -1.72 10.46
CA PRO A 201 -19.38 -2.15 10.60
C PRO A 201 -20.35 -1.35 9.72
N GLY A 202 -21.40 -1.99 9.21
CA GLY A 202 -22.43 -1.33 8.40
C GLY A 202 -22.02 -1.07 6.95
N CYS A 203 -20.72 -1.05 6.64
CA CYS A 203 -20.25 -0.93 5.27
C CYS A 203 -20.12 -2.31 4.60
N THR A 204 -20.24 -2.35 3.27
CA THR A 204 -20.02 -3.57 2.46
C THR A 204 -19.10 -3.29 1.28
N ILE A 205 -18.46 -4.32 0.71
CA ILE A 205 -17.61 -4.16 -0.47
C ILE A 205 -18.51 -4.03 -1.71
N ARG A 206 -18.50 -2.84 -2.34
CA ARG A 206 -19.22 -2.58 -3.61
C ARG A 206 -18.51 -3.23 -4.79
N ARG A 207 -17.19 -3.02 -4.86
CA ARG A 207 -16.34 -3.48 -5.95
C ARG A 207 -14.92 -3.68 -5.44
N SER A 208 -14.24 -4.68 -5.96
CA SER A 208 -12.81 -4.89 -5.71
C SER A 208 -12.04 -5.04 -7.02
N VAL A 209 -10.80 -4.56 -7.02
CA VAL A 209 -9.89 -4.65 -8.16
C VAL A 209 -8.48 -4.92 -7.63
N TRP A 210 -7.83 -5.95 -8.16
CA TRP A 210 -6.40 -6.13 -7.99
C TRP A 210 -5.66 -5.23 -8.96
N ASP A 211 -4.60 -4.59 -8.50
CA ASP A 211 -3.71 -3.87 -9.41
C ASP A 211 -2.97 -4.88 -10.29
N HIS A 212 -3.39 -4.92 -11.55
CA HIS A 212 -2.65 -5.53 -12.63
C HIS A 212 -1.72 -4.46 -13.18
N SER A 213 -0.55 -4.28 -12.58
CA SER A 213 0.54 -3.62 -13.29
C SER A 213 1.36 -4.69 -14.02
N PRO A 214 1.10 -4.96 -15.32
CA PRO A 214 2.20 -5.35 -16.18
C PRO A 214 3.01 -4.07 -16.38
N ILE A 215 4.27 -4.08 -15.95
CA ILE A 215 5.21 -2.98 -16.22
C ILE A 215 5.37 -2.88 -17.75
N ASN A 216 4.53 -2.10 -18.41
CA ASN A 216 4.74 -1.62 -19.77
C ASN A 216 5.46 -0.28 -19.70
N LEU A 217 6.73 -0.33 -19.31
CA LEU A 217 7.70 0.73 -19.63
C LEU A 217 8.03 0.66 -21.13
N CYS A 218 7.06 0.95 -21.99
CA CYS A 218 7.24 1.00 -23.45
C CYS A 218 6.30 2.06 -24.08
N SER A 219 6.48 3.33 -23.71
CA SER A 219 6.00 4.46 -24.55
C SER A 219 6.77 5.77 -24.31
N ALA A 220 8.01 5.71 -23.81
CA ALA A 220 8.92 6.86 -23.77
C ALA A 220 10.31 6.47 -24.29
N SER A 221 10.40 6.14 -25.57
CA SER A 221 11.60 6.40 -26.38
C SER A 221 11.26 7.63 -27.22
N ARG A 222 12.03 8.71 -27.29
CA ARG A 222 13.46 8.78 -27.59
C ARG A 222 13.99 10.16 -27.13
N GLN A 223 15.18 10.21 -26.54
CA GLN A 223 16.25 11.07 -27.04
C GLN A 223 17.59 10.77 -26.35
N ASP A 224 18.64 10.92 -27.15
CA ASP A 224 20.01 10.46 -26.99
C ASP A 224 20.84 11.21 -25.94
N GLY A 225 22.00 10.66 -25.60
CA GLY A 225 23.14 11.47 -25.11
C GLY A 225 24.05 10.79 -24.12
N SER A 226 25.17 10.26 -24.61
CA SER A 226 26.31 9.73 -23.85
C SER A 226 26.92 10.71 -22.85
N SER A 227 27.42 10.22 -21.70
CA SER A 227 28.74 10.57 -21.15
C SER A 227 29.11 9.69 -19.96
N SER A 228 30.36 9.22 -19.96
CA SER A 228 31.00 8.40 -18.93
C SER A 228 31.48 9.22 -17.73
N SER A 229 31.35 8.68 -16.52
CA SER A 229 32.33 8.90 -15.44
C SER A 229 32.15 7.86 -14.33
N ASN A 230 33.28 7.24 -13.97
CA ASN A 230 33.45 6.12 -13.05
C ASN A 230 33.33 6.51 -11.55
N GLU A 231 33.14 5.46 -10.73
CA GLU A 231 33.62 5.33 -9.34
C GLU A 231 32.88 6.02 -8.18
N LYS A 232 31.79 5.35 -7.76
CA LYS A 232 31.43 4.96 -6.36
C LYS A 232 30.07 4.23 -6.38
N LYS A 233 30.06 2.97 -6.83
CA LYS A 233 28.85 2.13 -6.96
C LYS A 233 29.12 0.73 -6.40
N GLU A 234 29.74 0.64 -5.23
CA GLU A 234 29.96 -0.63 -4.56
C GLU A 234 28.76 -0.98 -3.64
N GLU A 235 28.22 -2.17 -3.87
CA GLU A 235 27.13 -2.88 -3.17
C GLU A 235 25.69 -2.33 -3.23
N SER A 236 25.44 -1.01 -3.20
CA SER A 236 24.06 -0.48 -3.14
C SER A 236 23.20 -0.83 -4.37
N GLY A 237 23.83 -1.10 -5.51
CA GLY A 237 23.15 -1.36 -6.79
C GLY A 237 22.69 -2.80 -7.04
N LYS A 238 23.10 -3.80 -6.23
CA LYS A 238 22.75 -5.22 -6.48
C LYS A 238 21.40 -5.60 -5.88
N LEU A 239 21.11 -5.17 -4.65
CA LEU A 239 19.87 -5.50 -3.94
C LEU A 239 18.69 -4.64 -4.40
N ALA A 240 18.93 -3.38 -4.77
CA ALA A 240 17.93 -2.51 -5.39
C ALA A 240 17.35 -3.08 -6.70
N LYS A 241 18.09 -3.98 -7.38
CA LYS A 241 17.60 -4.67 -8.57
C LYS A 241 16.68 -5.86 -8.26
N ILE A 242 16.55 -6.26 -6.99
CA ILE A 242 15.77 -7.43 -6.54
C ILE A 242 14.44 -7.00 -5.91
N VAL A 243 14.24 -5.73 -5.59
CA VAL A 243 12.99 -5.25 -5.00
C VAL A 243 12.37 -4.22 -5.93
N ASP A 244 11.11 -4.41 -6.28
CA ASP A 244 10.31 -3.38 -6.90
C ASP A 244 9.83 -2.39 -5.82
N MET A 245 10.34 -1.16 -5.90
CA MET A 245 10.03 -0.08 -4.98
C MET A 245 8.95 0.86 -5.52
N THR A 246 8.23 0.44 -6.57
CA THR A 246 7.11 1.19 -7.13
C THR A 246 6.04 1.44 -6.07
N GLU A 247 5.63 2.71 -5.94
CA GLU A 247 4.54 3.08 -5.04
C GLU A 247 3.21 2.63 -5.63
N MET A 248 2.47 1.84 -4.85
CA MET A 248 1.14 1.38 -5.25
C MET A 248 0.10 2.08 -4.38
N SER A 249 -0.57 3.07 -4.96
CA SER A 249 -1.61 3.84 -4.30
C SER A 249 -2.70 4.23 -5.27
N LYS A 250 -3.94 4.30 -4.79
CA LYS A 250 -5.04 4.90 -5.54
C LYS A 250 -5.46 6.23 -4.95
N GLY A 251 -5.74 7.19 -5.82
CA GLY A 251 -6.01 8.58 -5.48
C GLY A 251 -7.13 9.20 -6.31
N PRO A 252 -7.26 10.53 -6.31
CA PRO A 252 -8.27 11.24 -7.11
C PRO A 252 -8.15 10.98 -8.62
N GLN A 253 -6.93 10.73 -9.10
CA GLN A 253 -6.67 10.35 -10.49
C GLN A 253 -7.26 8.97 -10.86
N ASP A 254 -7.51 8.12 -9.87
CA ASP A 254 -8.06 6.78 -10.03
C ASP A 254 -9.57 6.82 -9.74
N ILE A 255 -10.38 7.18 -10.74
CA ILE A 255 -11.83 7.28 -10.60
C ILE A 255 -12.40 5.96 -10.00
N PRO A 256 -13.26 6.02 -8.96
CA PRO A 256 -13.95 7.22 -8.43
C PRO A 256 -13.25 7.92 -7.25
N GLY A 257 -11.96 7.69 -7.01
CA GLY A 257 -11.11 8.47 -6.11
C GLY A 257 -11.26 8.24 -4.61
N HIS A 258 -12.05 7.24 -4.18
CA HIS A 258 -12.27 6.88 -2.78
C HIS A 258 -11.94 5.40 -2.50
N TRP A 259 -10.79 4.95 -3.01
CA TRP A 259 -10.33 3.56 -2.89
C TRP A 259 -9.68 3.28 -1.54
N LEU A 260 -9.98 2.10 -0.99
CA LEU A 260 -9.35 1.58 0.23
C LEU A 260 -8.63 0.26 -0.05
N VAL A 261 -7.56 0.01 0.69
CA VAL A 261 -6.80 -1.23 0.59
C VAL A 261 -7.47 -2.33 1.41
N THR A 262 -7.81 -3.45 0.77
CA THR A 262 -8.54 -4.59 1.36
C THR A 262 -7.83 -5.93 1.18
N GLY A 263 -6.74 -5.95 0.43
CA GLY A 263 -5.88 -7.11 0.31
C GLY A 263 -4.51 -6.73 -0.24
N ALA A 264 -3.53 -7.59 -0.04
CA ALA A 264 -2.25 -7.48 -0.72
C ALA A 264 -1.58 -8.85 -0.83
N LYS A 265 -0.59 -8.95 -1.71
CA LYS A 265 0.28 -10.12 -1.79
C LYS A 265 1.65 -9.74 -2.30
N LEU A 266 2.64 -10.53 -1.91
CA LEU A 266 3.94 -10.47 -2.55
C LEU A 266 3.92 -11.31 -3.84
N GLY A 267 4.88 -11.07 -4.71
CA GLY A 267 5.07 -11.82 -5.95
C GLY A 267 6.52 -11.82 -6.38
N VAL A 268 6.82 -12.64 -7.39
CA VAL A 268 8.10 -12.60 -8.08
C VAL A 268 7.86 -12.27 -9.56
N ASP A 269 8.47 -11.20 -10.06
CA ASP A 269 8.51 -10.89 -11.50
C ASP A 269 9.93 -10.65 -11.97
N LYS A 270 10.38 -11.41 -12.97
CA LYS A 270 11.76 -11.35 -13.52
C LYS A 270 12.86 -11.34 -12.44
N GLY A 271 12.61 -12.10 -11.37
CA GLY A 271 13.47 -12.22 -10.19
C GLY A 271 13.55 -10.99 -9.28
N LYS A 272 12.52 -10.15 -9.33
CA LYS A 272 12.25 -9.08 -8.38
C LYS A 272 11.08 -9.45 -7.47
N ILE A 273 11.21 -9.12 -6.19
CA ILE A 273 10.12 -9.09 -5.22
C ILE A 273 9.22 -7.92 -5.60
N ILE A 274 7.96 -8.22 -5.91
CA ILE A 274 6.94 -7.23 -6.20
C ILE A 274 5.85 -7.25 -5.13
N LEU A 275 5.17 -6.13 -4.95
CA LEU A 275 3.94 -6.03 -4.18
C LEU A 275 2.77 -5.92 -5.15
N ARG A 276 1.63 -6.54 -4.82
CA ARG A 276 0.36 -6.32 -5.51
C ARG A 276 -0.70 -6.03 -4.47
N ILE A 277 -1.57 -5.08 -4.76
CA ILE A 277 -2.58 -4.58 -3.83
C ILE A 277 -3.96 -4.80 -4.42
N LYS A 278 -4.90 -5.15 -3.54
CA LYS A 278 -6.33 -5.17 -3.83
C LYS A 278 -6.96 -3.91 -3.24
N TYR A 279 -7.63 -3.18 -4.11
CA TYR A 279 -8.39 -2.00 -3.75
C TYR A 279 -9.87 -2.32 -3.81
N SER A 280 -10.64 -1.75 -2.88
CA SER A 280 -12.08 -1.85 -2.87
C SER A 280 -12.74 -0.49 -2.70
N LEU A 281 -13.94 -0.40 -3.25
CA LEU A 281 -14.90 0.66 -2.98
C LEU A 281 -15.91 0.09 -1.99
N LEU A 282 -16.26 0.89 -0.99
CA LEU A 282 -17.25 0.51 0.01
C LEU A 282 -18.62 1.14 -0.34
N ASN A 283 -19.68 0.43 -0.02
CA ASN A 283 -20.97 1.04 0.27
C ASN A 283 -20.97 1.40 1.75
N TYR A 284 -21.23 2.67 2.06
CA TYR A 284 -21.23 3.20 3.41
C TYR A 284 -22.61 3.09 4.05
#